data_AF-A0A4U0SP78-F1
#
_entry.id   AF-A0A4U0SP78-F1
#
_cell.length_a   1.000
_cell.length_b   1.000
_cell.length_c   1.000
_cell.angle_alpha   90.00
_cell.angle_beta   90.00
_cell.angle_gamma   90.00
#
_symmetry.space_group_name_H-M   'P 1'
#
loop_
_entity.id
_entity.type
_entity.pdbx_description
1 polymer ?
#
loop_
_entity_poly.entity_id
_entity_poly.type
_entity_poly.pdbx_seq_one_letter_code
_entity_poly.pdbx_strand_id
1 'polypeptide(L)'
;MSLLYQVLEPLPDAMSALRRARELLGVFAEWADDPFSPEVGPVVTVEQFHHARRYFPRGAFTCRDDSPFPPDGLVEFWRVVARTDALRGGDAYRVEVELRSEIAEVWPLIEEWGLQLELPGWSTPPFMVREHDESSTEAELDLMVQAVGPLGFDVSWEGALRGLPSSKLCGVQLCLNSVWTDQCTEPAPGTHAVYLSIGTRNRDVQEEWLHKTGLSLGPAAVGW
;
A
#
# COMPACT_ATOMS: atom_id res chain seq x y z
N MET A 1 -16.30 -8.90 1.75
CA MET A 1 -15.66 -9.63 0.64
C MET A 1 -16.26 -9.21 -0.68
N SER A 2 -15.43 -8.60 -1.49
CA SER A 2 -15.62 -8.11 -2.85
C SER A 2 -14.69 -8.89 -3.77
N LEU A 3 -14.87 -8.73 -5.08
CA LEU A 3 -13.96 -9.24 -6.09
C LEU A 3 -13.24 -8.06 -6.74
N LEU A 4 -11.91 -8.14 -6.78
CA LEU A 4 -11.05 -7.14 -7.38
C LEU A 4 -10.62 -7.56 -8.78
N TYR A 5 -10.72 -6.63 -9.73
CA TYR A 5 -10.33 -6.85 -11.12
C TYR A 5 -9.26 -5.83 -11.48
N GLN A 6 -8.04 -6.30 -11.69
CA GLN A 6 -6.96 -5.44 -12.16
C GLN A 6 -7.28 -4.92 -13.56
N VAL A 7 -7.10 -3.63 -13.80
CA VAL A 7 -7.15 -3.07 -15.14
C VAL A 7 -5.80 -3.29 -15.83
N LEU A 8 -5.80 -3.95 -17.00
CA LEU A 8 -4.59 -4.47 -17.65
C LEU A 8 -3.89 -3.48 -18.58
N GLU A 9 -4.17 -2.19 -18.46
CA GLU A 9 -3.51 -1.18 -19.30
C GLU A 9 -2.14 -0.77 -18.73
N PRO A 10 -1.23 -0.23 -19.57
CA PRO A 10 0.07 0.20 -19.10
C PRO A 10 -0.03 1.41 -18.15
N LEU A 11 0.53 1.27 -16.94
CA LEU A 11 0.63 2.33 -15.93
C LEU A 11 2.12 2.62 -15.64
N PRO A 12 2.77 3.47 -16.45
CA PRO A 12 4.23 3.61 -16.44
C PRO A 12 4.78 4.31 -15.18
N ASP A 13 3.95 5.08 -14.49
CA ASP A 13 4.33 5.85 -13.32
C ASP A 13 3.13 6.07 -12.38
N ALA A 14 3.44 6.48 -11.15
CA ALA A 14 2.47 6.70 -10.09
C ALA A 14 1.39 7.75 -10.43
N MET A 15 1.75 8.84 -11.11
CA MET A 15 0.80 9.90 -11.48
C MET A 15 -0.14 9.44 -12.59
N SER A 16 0.36 8.64 -13.53
CA SER A 16 -0.44 8.01 -14.57
C SER A 16 -1.42 6.99 -13.99
N ALA A 17 -0.98 6.19 -13.00
CA ALA A 17 -1.86 5.28 -12.26
C ALA A 17 -2.96 6.02 -11.47
N LEU A 18 -2.61 7.09 -10.74
CA LEU A 18 -3.57 7.93 -10.02
C LEU A 18 -4.59 8.58 -10.98
N ARG A 19 -4.13 9.17 -12.08
CA ARG A 19 -5.01 9.74 -13.11
C ARG A 19 -5.98 8.69 -13.60
N ARG A 20 -5.49 7.47 -13.84
CA ARG A 20 -6.33 6.41 -14.34
C ARG A 20 -7.38 5.94 -13.33
N ALA A 21 -7.02 5.79 -12.06
CA ALA A 21 -7.99 5.52 -11.00
C ALA A 21 -9.12 6.56 -10.99
N ARG A 22 -8.78 7.86 -11.06
CA ARG A 22 -9.76 8.95 -11.14
C ARG A 22 -10.61 8.93 -12.40
N GLU A 23 -10.04 8.58 -13.55
CA GLU A 23 -10.81 8.40 -14.79
C GLU A 23 -11.86 7.29 -14.65
N LEU A 24 -11.49 6.15 -14.06
CA LEU A 24 -12.43 5.05 -13.81
C LEU A 24 -13.54 5.50 -12.87
N LEU A 25 -13.22 6.24 -11.81
CA LEU A 25 -14.23 6.83 -10.92
C LEU A 25 -15.16 7.78 -11.71
N GLY A 26 -14.62 8.70 -12.52
CA GLY A 26 -15.45 9.62 -13.30
C GLY A 26 -16.38 8.93 -14.31
N VAL A 27 -15.90 7.87 -14.95
CA VAL A 27 -16.64 7.14 -15.99
C VAL A 27 -17.65 6.15 -15.38
N PHE A 28 -17.29 5.44 -14.32
CA PHE A 28 -18.08 4.32 -13.81
C PHE A 28 -18.76 4.58 -12.48
N ALA A 29 -18.28 5.51 -11.65
CA ALA A 29 -18.94 5.80 -10.38
C ALA A 29 -20.19 6.66 -10.59
N GLU A 30 -21.32 6.25 -10.02
CA GLU A 30 -22.50 7.10 -9.85
C GLU A 30 -22.20 8.15 -8.78
N TRP A 31 -21.54 7.72 -7.71
CA TRP A 31 -20.90 8.54 -6.69
C TRP A 31 -19.68 7.78 -6.15
N ALA A 32 -18.71 8.53 -5.64
CA ALA A 32 -17.58 8.02 -4.88
C ALA A 32 -17.34 8.97 -3.72
N ASP A 33 -16.98 8.42 -2.56
CA ASP A 33 -16.52 9.22 -1.43
C ASP A 33 -15.10 9.75 -1.70
N ASP A 34 -14.64 10.67 -0.85
CA ASP A 34 -13.23 11.02 -0.80
C ASP A 34 -12.38 9.76 -0.51
N PRO A 35 -11.13 9.68 -1.01
CA PRO A 35 -10.28 8.52 -0.77
C PRO A 35 -10.09 8.30 0.73
N PHE A 36 -10.14 7.03 1.14
CA PHE A 36 -9.69 6.65 2.47
C PHE A 36 -8.23 7.07 2.67
N SER A 37 -7.84 7.29 3.93
CA SER A 37 -6.47 7.66 4.24
C SER A 37 -5.49 6.64 3.63
N PRO A 38 -4.55 7.08 2.77
CA PRO A 38 -3.64 6.17 2.11
C PRO A 38 -2.74 5.40 3.08
N GLU A 39 -2.39 4.18 2.70
CA GLU A 39 -1.45 3.35 3.45
C GLU A 39 -0.07 3.38 2.78
N VAL A 40 0.97 3.68 3.55
CA VAL A 40 2.36 3.53 3.09
C VAL A 40 2.80 2.12 3.44
N GLY A 41 3.06 1.31 2.40
CA GLY A 41 3.52 -0.05 2.57
C GLY A 41 4.91 -0.15 3.23
N PRO A 42 5.26 -1.33 3.74
CA PRO A 42 6.53 -1.52 4.43
C PRO A 42 7.72 -1.37 3.46
N VAL A 43 8.84 -0.96 4.00
CA VAL A 43 10.11 -0.85 3.29
C VAL A 43 10.77 -2.22 3.28
N VAL A 44 10.99 -2.75 2.08
CA VAL A 44 11.58 -4.08 1.87
C VAL A 44 12.88 -4.03 1.06
N THR A 45 13.23 -2.90 0.44
CA THR A 45 14.49 -2.70 -0.30
C THR A 45 15.32 -1.55 0.28
N VAL A 46 16.65 -1.60 0.07
CA VAL A 46 17.57 -0.55 0.55
C VAL A 46 17.33 0.79 -0.14
N GLU A 47 16.86 0.77 -1.39
CA GLU A 47 16.46 1.96 -2.13
C GLU A 47 15.26 2.65 -1.46
N GLN A 48 14.23 1.87 -1.12
CA GLN A 48 13.08 2.37 -0.36
C GLN A 48 13.53 2.93 0.98
N PHE A 49 14.48 2.29 1.68
CA PHE A 49 15.00 2.80 2.94
C PHE A 49 15.64 4.18 2.79
N HIS A 50 16.51 4.35 1.79
CA HIS A 50 17.15 5.62 1.51
C HIS A 50 16.15 6.73 1.17
N HIS A 51 15.07 6.39 0.47
CA HIS A 51 13.99 7.33 0.18
C HIS A 51 13.16 7.66 1.43
N ALA A 52 12.71 6.63 2.17
CA ALA A 52 11.91 6.77 3.39
C ALA A 52 12.57 7.71 4.40
N ARG A 53 13.88 7.57 4.59
CA ARG A 53 14.65 8.36 5.56
C ARG A 53 14.66 9.87 5.32
N ARG A 54 14.23 10.33 4.14
CA ARG A 54 14.07 11.76 3.84
C ARG A 54 12.84 12.36 4.52
N TYR A 55 11.87 11.53 4.87
CA TYR A 55 10.58 11.93 5.43
C TYR A 55 10.40 11.38 6.84
N PHE A 56 10.69 10.10 7.04
CA PHE A 56 10.41 9.39 8.28
C PHE A 56 11.62 9.44 9.22
N PRO A 57 11.47 9.99 10.45
CA PRO A 57 12.56 10.01 11.43
C PRO A 57 12.74 8.66 12.12
N ARG A 58 11.70 7.82 12.13
CA ARG A 58 11.65 6.54 12.84
C ARG A 58 10.88 5.51 12.03
N GLY A 59 11.11 4.24 12.33
CA GLY A 59 10.35 3.11 11.81
C GLY A 59 10.46 1.93 12.76
N ALA A 60 9.79 0.84 12.43
CA ALA A 60 9.83 -0.37 13.22
C ALA A 60 10.09 -1.59 12.35
N PHE A 61 11.08 -2.38 12.72
CA PHE A 61 11.26 -3.68 12.11
C PHE A 61 10.23 -4.66 12.65
N THR A 62 9.68 -5.48 11.74
CA THR A 62 8.75 -6.59 12.02
C THR A 62 9.09 -7.77 11.11
N CYS A 63 8.64 -8.98 11.45
CA CYS A 63 8.63 -10.12 10.53
C CYS A 63 7.44 -9.99 9.58
N ARG A 64 7.61 -10.33 8.29
CA ARG A 64 6.53 -10.24 7.28
C ARG A 64 5.31 -11.11 7.56
N ASP A 65 5.49 -12.18 8.32
CA ASP A 65 4.45 -13.12 8.72
C ASP A 65 3.90 -12.84 10.13
N ASP A 66 4.22 -11.66 10.69
CA ASP A 66 3.87 -11.24 12.05
C ASP A 66 4.38 -12.19 13.16
N SER A 67 5.33 -13.06 12.84
CA SER A 67 5.96 -13.94 13.82
C SER A 67 6.89 -13.14 14.76
N PRO A 68 7.16 -13.64 15.98
CA PRO A 68 8.18 -13.02 16.81
C PRO A 68 9.56 -13.15 16.16
N PHE A 69 10.43 -12.17 16.40
CA PHE A 69 11.83 -12.22 15.99
C PHE A 69 12.48 -13.52 16.47
N PRO A 70 13.25 -14.20 15.60
CA PRO A 70 13.91 -15.43 15.97
C PRO A 70 14.86 -15.20 17.15
N PRO A 71 14.78 -16.00 18.23
CA PRO A 71 15.61 -15.83 19.41
C PRO A 71 17.10 -16.04 19.10
N ASP A 72 17.38 -16.92 18.13
CA ASP A 72 18.71 -17.24 17.62
C ASP A 72 18.73 -16.94 16.11
N GLY A 73 19.54 -15.98 15.66
CA GLY A 73 19.68 -15.67 14.22
C GLY A 73 20.00 -14.22 13.86
N LEU A 74 19.63 -13.27 14.72
CA LEU A 74 19.75 -11.83 14.45
C LEU A 74 20.97 -11.16 15.06
N VAL A 75 22.04 -11.91 15.34
CA VAL A 75 23.24 -11.37 16.01
C VAL A 75 23.83 -10.18 15.24
N GLU A 76 23.91 -10.28 13.91
CA GLU A 76 24.44 -9.19 13.08
C GLU A 76 23.49 -7.98 13.05
N PHE A 77 22.18 -8.23 12.94
CA PHE A 77 21.16 -7.18 12.97
C PHE A 77 21.27 -6.37 14.27
N TRP A 78 21.29 -7.07 15.41
CA TRP A 78 21.43 -6.45 16.72
C TRP A 78 22.76 -5.73 16.89
N ARG A 79 23.84 -6.25 16.30
CA ARG A 79 25.15 -5.58 16.31
C ARG A 79 25.11 -4.25 15.57
N VAL A 80 24.50 -4.21 14.39
CA VAL A 80 24.36 -2.97 13.61
C VAL A 80 23.46 -1.97 14.35
N VAL A 81 22.30 -2.40 14.85
CA VAL A 81 21.38 -1.55 15.62
C VAL A 81 22.05 -0.98 16.88
N ALA A 82 22.78 -1.80 17.63
CA ALA A 82 23.48 -1.37 18.84
C ALA A 82 24.60 -0.35 18.53
N ARG A 83 25.40 -0.59 17.48
CA ARG A 83 26.51 0.30 17.09
C ARG A 83 26.03 1.68 16.65
N THR A 84 24.82 1.78 16.11
CA THR A 84 24.26 3.03 15.57
C THR A 84 23.53 3.87 16.61
N ASP A 85 23.33 3.36 17.84
CA ASP A 85 22.52 4.00 18.88
C ASP A 85 21.12 4.42 18.38
N ALA A 86 20.58 3.62 17.45
CA ALA A 86 19.32 3.89 16.78
C ALA A 86 18.12 3.29 17.52
N LEU A 87 18.32 2.32 18.41
CA LEU A 87 17.25 1.63 19.13
C LEU A 87 16.44 2.62 19.99
N ARG A 88 15.12 2.60 19.86
CA ARG A 88 14.19 3.44 20.64
C ARG A 88 13.24 2.64 21.51
N GLY A 89 13.04 1.37 21.19
CA GLY A 89 12.21 0.46 21.96
C GLY A 89 12.05 -0.84 21.21
N GLY A 90 11.37 -1.79 21.83
CA GLY A 90 10.98 -3.01 21.16
C GLY A 90 10.49 -4.07 22.12
N ASP A 91 9.91 -5.09 21.51
CA ASP A 91 9.47 -6.33 22.13
C ASP A 91 9.85 -7.52 21.23
N ALA A 92 9.23 -8.67 21.48
CA ALA A 92 9.52 -9.88 20.71
C ALA A 92 9.05 -9.83 19.25
N TYR A 93 8.20 -8.88 18.86
CA TYR A 93 7.58 -8.78 17.53
C TYR A 93 7.99 -7.52 16.78
N ARG A 94 8.36 -6.46 17.52
CA ARG A 94 8.61 -5.14 16.95
C ARG A 94 9.88 -4.52 17.52
N VAL A 95 10.73 -3.96 16.65
CA VAL A 95 11.93 -3.22 17.06
C VAL A 95 11.90 -1.82 16.49
N GLU A 96 11.71 -0.83 17.36
CA GLU A 96 11.65 0.57 16.96
C GLU A 96 13.03 1.18 16.86
N VAL A 97 13.30 1.84 15.73
CA VAL A 97 14.58 2.47 15.45
C VAL A 97 14.40 3.89 14.91
N GLU A 98 15.37 4.75 15.22
CA GLU A 98 15.60 5.97 14.45
C GLU A 98 16.18 5.60 13.09
N LEU A 99 15.65 6.16 12.00
CA LEU A 99 16.13 5.86 10.65
C LEU A 99 17.43 6.65 10.41
N ARG A 100 18.54 6.13 10.93
CA ARG A 100 19.90 6.65 10.71
C ARG A 100 20.49 6.06 9.43
N SER A 101 21.50 6.70 8.85
CA SER A 101 22.01 6.26 7.55
C SER A 101 22.65 4.88 7.55
N GLU A 102 23.30 4.57 8.65
CA GLU A 102 24.06 3.37 8.99
C GLU A 102 23.16 2.15 9.19
N ILE A 103 21.86 2.35 9.45
CA ILE A 103 20.87 1.26 9.50
C ILE A 103 20.72 0.59 8.13
N ALA A 104 21.09 1.24 7.02
CA ALA A 104 21.10 0.58 5.70
C ALA A 104 21.94 -0.71 5.68
N GLU A 105 22.92 -0.85 6.57
CA GLU A 105 23.75 -2.06 6.66
C GLU A 105 22.96 -3.32 7.07
N VAL A 106 21.76 -3.19 7.66
CA VAL A 106 20.95 -4.36 7.99
C VAL A 106 20.25 -4.98 6.78
N TRP A 107 20.21 -4.30 5.63
CA TRP A 107 19.34 -4.71 4.52
C TRP A 107 19.57 -6.12 3.97
N PRO A 108 20.82 -6.61 3.83
CA PRO A 108 21.05 -8.01 3.47
C PRO A 108 20.38 -9.00 4.45
N LEU A 109 20.28 -8.64 5.73
CA LEU A 109 19.62 -9.45 6.76
C LEU A 109 18.10 -9.33 6.71
N ILE A 110 17.57 -8.16 6.32
CA ILE A 110 16.13 -7.96 6.16
C ILE A 110 15.57 -8.93 5.11
N GLU A 111 16.27 -9.09 4.00
CA GLU A 111 15.88 -10.01 2.93
C GLU A 111 16.03 -11.48 3.34
N GLU A 112 17.16 -11.85 3.95
CA GLU A 112 17.44 -13.24 4.37
C GLU A 112 16.44 -13.75 5.42
N TRP A 113 16.07 -12.89 6.37
CA TRP A 113 15.24 -13.26 7.52
C TRP A 113 13.75 -12.91 7.34
N GLY A 114 13.35 -12.45 6.15
CA GLY A 114 11.95 -12.09 5.90
C GLY A 114 11.46 -10.95 6.80
N LEU A 115 12.35 -10.04 7.19
CA LEU A 115 11.98 -8.84 7.93
C LEU A 115 11.45 -7.77 6.97
N GLN A 116 10.81 -6.77 7.55
CA GLN A 116 10.39 -5.55 6.87
C GLN A 116 10.49 -4.36 7.83
N LEU A 117 10.54 -3.14 7.28
CA LEU A 117 10.53 -1.92 8.08
C LEU A 117 9.21 -1.17 7.84
N GLU A 118 8.36 -1.16 8.85
CA GLU A 118 7.13 -0.37 8.88
C GLU A 118 7.43 1.10 9.16
N LEU A 119 6.69 1.97 8.46
CA LEU A 119 6.82 3.42 8.58
C LEU A 119 5.61 3.99 9.33
N PRO A 120 5.80 4.90 10.29
CA PRO A 120 4.70 5.57 10.97
C PRO A 120 4.08 6.62 10.05
N GLY A 121 3.17 6.20 9.17
CA GLY A 121 2.43 7.08 8.25
C GLY A 121 1.66 8.18 9.00
N TRP A 122 1.05 7.84 10.13
CA TRP A 122 0.12 8.71 10.87
C TRP A 122 0.68 10.02 11.45
N SER A 123 1.99 10.27 11.38
CA SER A 123 2.60 11.49 11.96
C SER A 123 3.60 12.21 11.06
N THR A 124 3.74 11.81 9.79
CA THR A 124 4.86 12.25 8.96
C THR A 124 4.39 12.94 7.68
N PRO A 125 4.47 14.28 7.55
CA PRO A 125 4.20 14.97 6.29
C PRO A 125 5.14 14.50 5.15
N PRO A 126 4.66 14.41 3.88
CA PRO A 126 3.28 14.64 3.45
C PRO A 126 2.34 13.45 3.72
N PHE A 127 2.88 12.30 4.15
CA PHE A 127 2.17 11.05 4.41
C PHE A 127 1.33 11.05 5.68
N MET A 128 1.00 12.20 6.28
CA MET A 128 0.30 12.26 7.57
C MET A 128 -1.09 11.64 7.44
N VAL A 129 -1.18 10.35 7.77
CA VAL A 129 -2.42 9.57 7.83
C VAL A 129 -3.21 10.06 9.04
N ARG A 130 -4.48 10.43 8.86
CA ARG A 130 -5.34 10.80 9.99
C ARG A 130 -5.86 9.53 10.68
N GLU A 131 -6.67 9.62 11.74
CA GLU A 131 -7.18 8.41 12.42
C GLU A 131 -7.88 7.47 11.41
N HIS A 132 -7.86 6.17 11.72
CA HIS A 132 -8.47 5.13 10.89
C HIS A 132 -9.94 5.52 10.62
N ASP A 133 -10.34 5.54 9.34
CA ASP A 133 -11.66 5.97 8.82
C ASP A 133 -11.79 7.46 8.44
N GLU A 134 -10.75 8.27 8.59
CA GLU A 134 -10.73 9.63 8.03
C GLU A 134 -10.36 9.61 6.53
N SER A 135 -11.07 10.42 5.75
CA SER A 135 -10.77 10.63 4.34
C SER A 135 -9.63 11.62 4.13
N SER A 136 -8.89 11.43 3.04
CA SER A 136 -7.91 12.39 2.53
C SER A 136 -8.54 13.21 1.40
N THR A 137 -8.17 14.47 1.28
CA THR A 137 -8.57 15.25 0.09
C THR A 137 -7.74 14.84 -1.13
N GLU A 138 -8.31 15.01 -2.33
CA GLU A 138 -7.60 14.73 -3.58
C GLU A 138 -6.28 15.53 -3.73
N ALA A 139 -6.22 16.74 -3.17
CA ALA A 139 -5.01 17.57 -3.17
C ALA A 139 -3.92 17.04 -2.23
N GLU A 140 -4.30 16.51 -1.05
CA GLU A 140 -3.36 15.83 -0.16
C GLU A 140 -2.83 14.57 -0.82
N LEU A 141 -3.70 13.79 -1.48
CA LEU A 141 -3.30 12.61 -2.23
C LEU A 141 -2.31 12.94 -3.36
N ASP A 142 -2.52 14.02 -4.10
CA ASP A 142 -1.58 14.48 -5.13
C ASP A 142 -0.18 14.76 -4.56
N LEU A 143 -0.11 15.35 -3.37
CA LEU A 143 1.17 15.62 -2.69
C LEU A 143 1.85 14.34 -2.21
N MET A 144 1.08 13.40 -1.67
CA MET A 144 1.60 12.10 -1.22
C MET A 144 2.14 11.28 -2.40
N VAL A 145 1.39 11.20 -3.50
CA VAL A 145 1.80 10.46 -4.71
C VAL A 145 3.02 11.10 -5.37
N GLN A 146 3.17 12.43 -5.33
CA GLN A 146 4.40 13.08 -5.78
C GLN A 146 5.61 12.74 -4.90
N ALA A 147 5.41 12.52 -3.60
CA ALA A 147 6.47 12.23 -2.65
C ALA A 147 6.81 10.74 -2.52
N VAL A 148 5.90 9.85 -2.95
CA VAL A 148 5.96 8.39 -2.70
C VAL A 148 7.25 7.75 -3.19
N GLY A 149 7.77 8.17 -4.34
CA GLY A 149 8.95 7.58 -4.95
C GLY A 149 8.85 6.05 -5.07
N PRO A 150 9.82 5.28 -4.55
CA PRO A 150 9.82 3.81 -4.61
C PRO A 150 8.98 3.13 -3.50
N LEU A 151 8.39 3.88 -2.57
CA LEU A 151 7.64 3.30 -1.45
C LEU A 151 6.35 2.63 -1.94
N GLY A 152 5.97 1.51 -1.30
CA GLY A 152 4.64 0.94 -1.45
C GLY A 152 3.58 1.96 -0.99
N PHE A 153 2.50 2.09 -1.74
CA PHE A 153 1.45 3.06 -1.41
C PHE A 153 0.10 2.66 -1.98
N ASP A 154 -0.90 2.65 -1.11
CA ASP A 154 -2.21 2.08 -1.39
C ASP A 154 -3.31 3.08 -1.07
N VAL A 155 -4.29 3.20 -1.98
CA VAL A 155 -5.40 4.15 -1.86
C VAL A 155 -6.69 3.49 -2.28
N SER A 156 -7.72 3.67 -1.48
CA SER A 156 -9.04 3.08 -1.69
C SER A 156 -10.09 4.18 -1.81
N TRP A 157 -11.01 4.02 -2.77
CA TRP A 157 -12.24 4.81 -2.86
C TRP A 157 -13.43 3.85 -2.79
N GLU A 158 -14.36 4.05 -1.86
CA GLU A 158 -15.67 3.39 -1.89
C GLU A 158 -16.65 4.22 -2.72
N GLY A 159 -17.53 3.55 -3.46
CA GLY A 159 -18.51 4.22 -4.31
C GLY A 159 -19.52 3.29 -4.95
N ALA A 160 -20.63 3.84 -5.40
CA ALA A 160 -21.57 3.10 -6.24
C ALA A 160 -21.07 3.09 -7.69
N LEU A 161 -20.89 1.92 -8.28
CA LEU A 161 -20.57 1.79 -9.70
C LEU A 161 -21.88 1.70 -10.52
N ARG A 162 -22.03 2.61 -11.49
CA ARG A 162 -23.19 2.74 -12.38
C ARG A 162 -23.55 1.41 -13.01
N GLY A 163 -24.81 1.00 -12.88
CA GLY A 163 -25.30 -0.24 -13.49
C GLY A 163 -25.11 -1.49 -12.63
N LEU A 164 -24.48 -1.38 -11.46
CA LEU A 164 -24.53 -2.43 -10.44
C LEU A 164 -25.72 -2.18 -9.49
N PRO A 165 -26.45 -3.24 -9.07
CA PRO A 165 -27.62 -3.12 -8.21
C PRO A 165 -27.27 -2.83 -6.73
N SER A 166 -26.02 -3.05 -6.31
CA SER A 166 -25.55 -2.77 -4.95
C SER A 166 -24.23 -2.03 -4.97
N SER A 167 -24.11 -0.97 -4.17
CA SER A 167 -22.88 -0.19 -3.98
C SER A 167 -21.96 -0.72 -2.89
N LYS A 168 -22.41 -1.68 -2.08
CA LYS A 168 -21.65 -2.16 -0.93
C LYS A 168 -20.34 -2.82 -1.38
N LEU A 169 -19.21 -2.40 -0.82
CA LEU A 169 -17.87 -2.92 -1.16
C LEU A 169 -17.58 -2.79 -2.67
N CYS A 170 -18.03 -1.69 -3.27
CA CYS A 170 -17.70 -1.34 -4.63
C CYS A 170 -16.82 -0.09 -4.64
N GLY A 171 -15.97 0.05 -5.65
CA GLY A 171 -15.06 1.17 -5.71
C GLY A 171 -13.81 0.93 -6.55
N VAL A 172 -12.76 1.67 -6.22
CA VAL A 172 -11.46 1.60 -6.89
C VAL A 172 -10.36 1.45 -5.85
N GLN A 173 -9.39 0.59 -6.14
CA GLN A 173 -8.14 0.46 -5.39
C GLN A 173 -6.98 0.85 -6.29
N LEU A 174 -6.08 1.69 -5.80
CA LEU A 174 -4.81 2.03 -6.41
C LEU A 174 -3.69 1.41 -5.58
N CYS A 175 -2.79 0.67 -6.23
CA CYS A 175 -1.59 0.09 -5.64
C CYS A 175 -0.36 0.66 -6.39
N LEU A 176 0.53 1.34 -5.68
CA LEU A 176 1.78 1.89 -6.22
C LEU A 176 2.97 1.21 -5.57
N ASN A 177 3.94 0.75 -6.37
CA ASN A 177 5.06 -0.08 -5.94
C ASN A 177 4.61 -1.31 -5.11
N SER A 178 3.42 -1.81 -5.40
CA SER A 178 2.73 -2.82 -4.62
C SER A 178 1.71 -3.57 -5.49
N VAL A 179 1.26 -4.72 -5.00
CA VAL A 179 0.29 -5.59 -5.67
C VAL A 179 -0.70 -6.13 -4.64
N TRP A 180 -1.97 -6.23 -5.02
CA TRP A 180 -2.99 -6.83 -4.17
C TRP A 180 -2.92 -8.36 -4.20
N THR A 181 -2.81 -9.01 -3.04
CA THR A 181 -2.76 -10.47 -2.84
C THR A 181 -3.64 -10.86 -1.65
N ASP A 182 -4.45 -11.93 -1.76
CA ASP A 182 -5.18 -12.54 -0.63
C ASP A 182 -5.77 -11.58 0.44
N GLN A 183 -6.39 -10.48 -0.03
CA GLN A 183 -7.01 -9.40 0.77
C GLN A 183 -6.09 -8.38 1.45
N CYS A 184 -4.80 -8.39 1.15
CA CYS A 184 -3.85 -7.35 1.54
C CYS A 184 -3.08 -6.83 0.32
N THR A 185 -2.34 -5.75 0.52
CA THR A 185 -1.34 -5.34 -0.46
C THR A 185 0.04 -5.83 -0.02
N GLU A 186 0.78 -6.42 -0.94
CA GLU A 186 2.18 -6.77 -0.79
C GLU A 186 3.12 -5.81 -1.53
N PRO A 187 4.32 -5.52 -1.00
CA PRO A 187 5.33 -4.74 -1.70
C PRO A 187 5.75 -5.38 -3.05
N ALA A 188 5.73 -4.59 -4.11
CA ALA A 188 6.15 -4.97 -5.46
C ALA A 188 6.79 -3.76 -6.18
N PRO A 189 8.04 -3.39 -5.84
CA PRO A 189 8.69 -2.18 -6.34
C PRO A 189 8.62 -2.03 -7.86
N GLY A 190 8.24 -0.85 -8.33
CA GLY A 190 8.09 -0.53 -9.76
C GLY A 190 6.79 -1.01 -10.41
N THR A 191 5.92 -1.70 -9.67
CA THR A 191 4.59 -2.12 -10.15
C THR A 191 3.56 -1.06 -9.80
N HIS A 192 2.72 -0.66 -10.76
CA HIS A 192 1.57 0.20 -10.51
C HIS A 192 0.31 -0.49 -11.04
N ALA A 193 -0.72 -0.57 -10.22
CA ALA A 193 -1.96 -1.26 -10.57
C ALA A 193 -3.19 -0.48 -10.08
N VAL A 194 -4.25 -0.53 -10.86
CA VAL A 194 -5.58 -0.06 -10.48
C VAL A 194 -6.53 -1.24 -10.54
N TYR A 195 -7.32 -1.42 -9.50
CA TYR A 195 -8.31 -2.50 -9.41
C TYR A 195 -9.71 -1.91 -9.27
N LEU A 196 -10.66 -2.52 -9.96
CA LEU A 196 -12.08 -2.31 -9.70
C LEU A 196 -12.56 -3.27 -8.64
N SER A 197 -13.08 -2.74 -7.54
CA SER A 197 -13.74 -3.52 -6.50
C SER A 197 -15.23 -3.66 -6.82
N ILE A 198 -15.70 -4.89 -6.94
CA ILE A 198 -17.10 -5.22 -7.19
C ILE A 198 -17.59 -6.10 -6.05
N GLY A 199 -18.53 -5.58 -5.27
CA GLY A 199 -19.11 -6.28 -4.13
C GLY A 199 -19.76 -7.60 -4.54
N THR A 200 -19.55 -8.64 -3.73
CA THR A 200 -20.09 -9.99 -3.98
C THR A 200 -21.62 -10.06 -4.10
N ARG A 201 -22.34 -9.03 -3.65
CA ARG A 201 -23.80 -8.88 -3.86
C ARG A 201 -24.19 -8.64 -5.31
N ASN A 202 -23.24 -8.34 -6.19
CA ASN A 202 -23.46 -8.08 -7.61
C ASN A 202 -23.14 -9.29 -8.52
N ARG A 203 -22.89 -10.48 -7.92
CA ARG A 203 -22.40 -11.68 -8.63
C ARG A 203 -23.18 -12.02 -9.90
N ASP A 204 -24.49 -11.87 -9.89
CA ASP A 204 -25.36 -12.29 -11.00
C ASP A 204 -25.30 -11.38 -12.24
N VAL A 205 -24.79 -10.15 -12.10
CA VAL A 205 -24.72 -9.15 -13.20
C VAL A 205 -23.30 -8.70 -13.52
N GLN A 206 -22.33 -9.19 -12.76
CA GLN A 206 -20.96 -8.71 -12.78
C GLN A 206 -20.25 -8.92 -14.13
N GLU A 207 -20.30 -10.14 -14.67
CA GLU A 207 -19.65 -10.44 -15.95
C GLU A 207 -20.27 -9.64 -17.11
N GLU A 208 -21.60 -9.53 -17.14
CA GLU A 208 -22.31 -8.73 -18.13
C GLU A 208 -21.97 -7.24 -18.00
N TRP A 209 -21.89 -6.73 -16.77
CA TRP A 209 -21.49 -5.36 -16.50
C TRP A 209 -20.07 -5.09 -17.02
N LEU A 210 -19.10 -5.94 -16.67
CA LEU A 210 -17.71 -5.81 -17.15
C LEU A 210 -17.66 -5.84 -18.68
N HIS A 211 -18.39 -6.76 -19.32
CA HIS A 211 -18.47 -6.83 -20.77
C HIS A 211 -19.04 -5.53 -21.38
N LYS A 212 -20.09 -4.96 -20.79
CA LYS A 212 -20.69 -3.69 -21.22
C LYS A 212 -19.77 -2.48 -21.04
N THR A 213 -18.91 -2.47 -20.02
CA THR A 213 -17.96 -1.38 -19.80
C THR A 213 -16.80 -1.35 -20.80
N GLY A 214 -16.54 -2.47 -21.48
CA GLY A 214 -15.44 -2.58 -22.45
C GLY A 214 -14.04 -2.58 -21.82
N LEU A 215 -13.92 -2.77 -20.50
CA LEU A 215 -12.65 -2.78 -19.80
C LEU A 215 -11.85 -4.08 -20.06
N SER A 216 -10.54 -3.93 -20.22
CA SER A 216 -9.61 -5.08 -20.22
C SER A 216 -9.16 -5.36 -18.80
N LEU A 217 -9.53 -6.54 -18.29
CA LEU A 217 -9.39 -6.89 -16.88
C LEU A 217 -8.62 -8.19 -16.68
N GLY A 218 -7.86 -8.24 -15.60
CA GLY A 218 -7.21 -9.43 -15.09
C GLY A 218 -8.21 -10.40 -14.44
N PRO A 219 -7.73 -11.57 -13.99
CA PRO A 219 -8.55 -12.51 -13.23
C PRO A 219 -9.08 -11.87 -11.94
N ALA A 220 -10.21 -12.35 -11.47
CA ALA A 220 -10.79 -11.90 -10.21
C ALA A 220 -9.90 -12.33 -9.03
N ALA A 221 -9.56 -11.37 -8.16
CA ALA A 221 -8.93 -11.62 -6.87
C ALA A 221 -9.92 -11.34 -5.73
N VAL A 222 -9.63 -11.87 -4.54
CA VAL A 222 -10.45 -11.59 -3.34
C VAL A 222 -10.09 -10.21 -2.80
N GLY A 223 -11.09 -9.35 -2.58
CA GLY A 223 -10.95 -8.02 -1.96
C GLY A 223 -11.63 -7.91 -0.59
N TRP A 224 -11.80 -6.67 -0.13
CA TRP A 224 -12.44 -6.28 1.14
C TRP A 224 -13.83 -6.90 1.34
#